data_AF-A0A514K013-F1
#
_entry.id   AF-A0A514K013-F1
#
_cell.length_a   1.000
_cell.length_b   1.000
_cell.length_c   1.000
_cell.angle_alpha   90.00
_cell.angle_beta   90.00
_cell.angle_gamma   90.00
#
_symmetry.space_group_name_H-M   'P 1'
#
loop_
_entity.id
_entity.type
_entity.pdbx_description
1 polymer ?
#
loop_
_entity_poly.entity_id
_entity_poly.type
_entity_poly.pdbx_seq_one_letter_code
_entity_poly.pdbx_strand_id
1 'polypeptide(L)'
;MLVVLEGPARVRWKQHAPPRAGHWTPTGIWPDEGQLAMVREHLENGGPLLVLLDEARNPVPMLREEWQAAPCRLIEDLTGPCPGDLLDDEVVEVRLPFLDWLPAAHRDRAARFLADSDTALSRTPLALLPPLMVEKKHDGVPPSPRFARRLVPNALTAGRLTAAVEHLFATGPQECTARSHPGDVTR
;
A
#
# COMPACT_ATOMS: atom_id res chain seq x y z
N MET A 1 -10.56 1.49 11.49
CA MET A 1 -9.81 2.16 10.40
C MET A 1 -8.71 1.23 9.97
N LEU A 2 -8.54 1.02 8.66
CA LEU A 2 -7.50 0.15 8.11
C LEU A 2 -6.59 0.93 7.16
N VAL A 3 -5.29 0.65 7.23
CA VAL A 3 -4.28 1.12 6.28
C VAL A 3 -3.55 -0.09 5.72
N VAL A 4 -3.53 -0.21 4.39
CA VAL A 4 -2.89 -1.33 3.70
C VAL A 4 -1.75 -0.80 2.84
N LEU A 5 -0.59 -1.46 2.93
CA LEU A 5 0.54 -1.22 2.03
C LEU A 5 0.46 -2.24 0.89
N GLU A 6 0.20 -1.77 -0.33
CA GLU A 6 0.22 -2.62 -1.51
C GLU A 6 1.64 -2.71 -2.08
N GLY A 7 2.02 -3.90 -2.53
CA GLY A 7 3.36 -4.21 -3.04
C GLY A 7 4.14 -5.15 -2.11
N PRO A 8 5.48 -5.13 -2.14
CA PRO A 8 6.34 -6.12 -1.45
C PRO A 8 6.04 -6.32 0.04
N ALA A 9 5.54 -5.29 0.72
CA ALA A 9 5.11 -5.36 2.12
C ALA A 9 4.02 -6.40 2.40
N ARG A 10 3.31 -6.90 1.37
CA ARG A 10 2.33 -7.99 1.50
C ARG A 10 2.98 -9.35 1.70
N VAL A 11 4.24 -9.55 1.32
CA VAL A 11 4.92 -10.84 1.52
C VAL A 11 5.23 -11.02 3.00
N ARG A 12 4.78 -12.14 3.55
CA ARG A 12 5.02 -12.50 4.96
C ARG A 12 6.29 -13.33 5.06
N TRP A 13 7.23 -12.87 5.87
CA TRP A 13 8.51 -13.51 6.08
C TRP A 13 8.59 -14.15 7.46
N LYS A 14 9.21 -15.32 7.56
CA LYS A 14 9.50 -15.98 8.82
C LYS A 14 10.99 -16.27 8.93
N GLN A 15 11.56 -15.96 10.07
CA GLN A 15 12.93 -16.32 10.41
C GLN A 15 12.96 -17.72 11.02
N HIS A 16 13.88 -18.57 10.57
CA HIS A 16 14.08 -19.91 11.14
C HIS A 16 15.03 -19.88 12.37
N ALA A 17 14.76 -20.75 13.34
CA ALA A 17 15.61 -20.98 14.51
C ALA A 17 16.44 -22.27 14.35
N PRO A 18 17.71 -22.32 14.83
CA PRO A 18 18.41 -21.28 15.56
C PRO A 18 18.89 -20.14 14.63
N PRO A 19 18.95 -18.88 15.14
CA PRO A 19 19.21 -17.67 14.34
C PRO A 19 20.63 -17.55 13.76
N ARG A 20 21.45 -18.62 13.82
CA ARG A 20 22.87 -18.60 13.45
C ARG A 20 23.16 -18.36 11.97
N ALA A 21 22.15 -18.32 11.12
CA ALA A 21 22.37 -18.10 9.68
C ALA A 21 21.40 -17.09 9.03
N GLY A 22 20.61 -16.34 9.81
CA GLY A 22 19.84 -15.21 9.27
C GLY A 22 18.83 -15.56 8.15
N HIS A 23 18.51 -16.83 7.94
CA HIS A 23 17.64 -17.26 6.84
C HIS A 23 16.20 -16.85 7.12
N TRP A 24 15.69 -16.00 6.24
CA TRP A 24 14.27 -15.70 6.12
C TRP A 24 13.68 -16.57 5.02
N THR A 25 12.45 -17.00 5.21
CA THR A 25 11.70 -17.69 4.16
C THR A 25 10.36 -17.00 3.99
N PRO A 26 9.91 -16.77 2.76
CA PRO A 26 8.58 -16.25 2.54
C PRO A 26 7.57 -17.36 2.84
N THR A 27 6.49 -17.01 3.54
CA THR A 27 5.51 -17.96 4.10
C THR A 27 4.11 -17.78 3.55
N GLY A 28 3.86 -16.69 2.83
CA GLY A 28 2.57 -16.41 2.20
C GLY A 28 2.43 -14.94 1.85
N ILE A 29 1.31 -14.61 1.24
CA ILE A 29 0.94 -13.23 0.88
C ILE A 29 -0.22 -12.79 1.77
N TRP A 30 -0.17 -11.55 2.25
CA TRP A 30 -1.32 -10.89 2.85
C TRP A 30 -2.27 -10.39 1.74
N PRO A 31 -3.60 -10.44 1.91
CA PRO A 31 -4.30 -11.08 3.02
C PRO A 31 -4.42 -12.60 2.83
N ASP A 32 -4.38 -13.35 3.93
CA ASP A 32 -4.93 -14.71 3.94
C ASP A 32 -6.47 -14.71 4.00
N GLU A 33 -7.11 -15.88 3.97
CA GLU A 33 -8.58 -16.00 3.95
C GLU A 33 -9.27 -15.27 5.11
N GLY A 34 -8.71 -15.37 6.32
CA GLY A 34 -9.27 -14.71 7.51
C GLY A 34 -9.11 -13.19 7.45
N GLN A 35 -7.94 -12.73 7.03
CA GLN A 35 -7.67 -11.30 6.83
C GLN A 35 -8.51 -10.71 5.69
N LEU A 36 -8.76 -11.48 4.62
CA LEU A 36 -9.60 -11.08 3.51
C LEU A 36 -11.06 -10.94 3.93
N ALA A 37 -11.56 -11.87 4.75
CA ALA A 37 -12.91 -11.77 5.32
C ALA A 37 -13.05 -10.51 6.19
N MET A 38 -12.06 -10.22 7.04
CA MET A 38 -12.03 -9.00 7.87
C MET A 38 -12.05 -7.72 7.02
N VAL A 39 -11.27 -7.69 5.93
CA VAL A 39 -11.24 -6.53 5.02
C VAL A 39 -12.56 -6.35 4.30
N ARG A 40 -13.20 -7.45 3.87
CA ARG A 40 -14.52 -7.42 3.22
C ARG A 40 -15.59 -6.91 4.17
N GLU A 41 -15.68 -7.47 5.38
CA GLU A 41 -16.61 -7.02 6.42
C GLU A 41 -16.39 -5.53 6.75
N HIS A 42 -15.13 -5.11 6.87
CA HIS A 42 -14.80 -3.70 7.12
C HIS A 42 -15.29 -2.78 5.99
N LEU A 43 -15.16 -3.19 4.73
CA LEU A 43 -15.66 -2.43 3.58
C LEU A 43 -17.19 -2.43 3.49
N GLU A 44 -17.83 -3.56 3.72
CA GLU A 44 -19.29 -3.72 3.71
C GLU A 44 -19.96 -2.84 4.79
N ASN A 45 -19.32 -2.71 5.95
CA ASN A 45 -19.75 -1.82 7.03
C ASN A 45 -19.40 -0.33 6.78
N GLY A 46 -18.89 0.03 5.59
CA GLY A 46 -18.53 1.40 5.25
C GLY A 46 -17.28 1.91 5.97
N GLY A 47 -16.47 1.01 6.53
CA GLY A 47 -15.28 1.33 7.30
C GLY A 47 -14.22 2.08 6.47
N PRO A 48 -13.51 3.07 7.06
CA PRO A 48 -12.40 3.76 6.40
C PRO A 48 -11.24 2.83 6.07
N LEU A 49 -10.93 2.66 4.79
CA LEU A 49 -9.78 1.90 4.30
C LEU A 49 -8.92 2.77 3.38
N LEU A 50 -7.69 3.07 3.80
CA LEU A 50 -6.69 3.72 2.95
C LEU A 50 -5.71 2.66 2.42
N VAL A 51 -5.48 2.65 1.11
CA VAL A 51 -4.53 1.76 0.45
C VAL A 51 -3.38 2.61 -0.10
N LEU A 52 -2.17 2.36 0.38
CA LEU A 52 -0.94 3.00 -0.08
C LEU A 52 -0.34 2.18 -1.22
N LEU A 53 -0.11 2.82 -2.36
CA LEU A 53 0.29 2.16 -3.61
C LEU A 53 1.74 2.45 -4.01
N ASP A 54 2.58 2.84 -3.05
CA ASP A 54 3.93 3.37 -3.29
C ASP A 54 4.81 2.42 -4.09
N GLU A 55 4.71 1.14 -3.76
CA GLU A 55 5.50 0.05 -4.32
C GLU A 55 4.60 -1.01 -4.97
N ALA A 56 3.35 -0.66 -5.27
CA ALA A 56 2.34 -1.62 -5.72
C ALA A 56 2.68 -2.33 -7.03
N ARG A 57 3.65 -1.80 -7.79
CA ARG A 57 4.16 -2.39 -9.04
C ARG A 57 5.62 -2.85 -8.94
N ASN A 58 6.25 -2.67 -7.78
CA ASN A 58 7.64 -3.08 -7.59
C ASN A 58 7.70 -4.60 -7.48
N PRO A 59 8.68 -5.24 -8.13
CA PRO A 59 8.95 -6.64 -7.85
C PRO A 59 9.41 -6.82 -6.41
N VAL A 60 9.19 -8.01 -5.89
CA VAL A 60 9.77 -8.51 -4.64
C VAL A 60 11.08 -9.21 -5.02
N PRO A 61 12.24 -8.65 -4.63
CA PRO A 61 13.50 -9.37 -4.78
C PRO A 61 13.53 -10.51 -3.75
N MET A 62 13.87 -11.71 -4.20
CA MET A 62 14.07 -12.88 -3.35
C MET A 62 15.37 -13.57 -3.74
N LEU A 63 16.12 -14.10 -2.76
CA LEU A 63 17.23 -14.99 -3.08
C LEU A 63 16.69 -16.27 -3.72
N ARG A 64 17.48 -16.88 -4.60
CA ARG A 64 17.13 -18.16 -5.21
C ARG A 64 16.83 -19.23 -4.16
N GLU A 65 17.59 -19.27 -3.07
CA GLU A 65 17.40 -20.21 -1.97
C GLU A 65 16.07 -19.95 -1.24
N GLU A 66 15.69 -18.69 -1.07
CA GLU A 66 14.43 -18.29 -0.45
C GLU A 66 13.24 -18.68 -1.34
N TRP A 67 13.39 -18.51 -2.66
CA TRP A 67 12.42 -18.92 -3.67
C TRP A 67 12.23 -20.45 -3.70
N GLN A 68 13.34 -21.21 -3.67
CA GLN A 68 13.29 -22.67 -3.64
C GLN A 68 12.72 -23.24 -2.33
N ALA A 69 12.90 -22.52 -1.22
CA ALA A 69 12.34 -22.87 0.09
C ALA A 69 10.87 -22.41 0.28
N ALA A 70 10.35 -21.60 -0.64
CA ALA A 70 9.00 -21.07 -0.55
C ALA A 70 7.93 -22.17 -0.68
N PRO A 71 6.81 -22.09 0.06
CA PRO A 71 5.68 -23.00 -0.14
C PRO A 71 5.15 -22.95 -1.58
N CYS A 72 4.83 -24.09 -2.18
CA CYS A 72 4.34 -24.14 -3.58
C CYS A 72 3.13 -23.22 -3.83
N ARG A 73 2.19 -23.14 -2.88
CA ARG A 73 1.03 -22.25 -2.98
C ARG A 73 1.43 -20.77 -3.12
N LEU A 74 2.47 -20.33 -2.41
CA LEU A 74 2.98 -18.97 -2.54
C LEU A 74 3.54 -18.72 -3.94
N ILE A 75 4.26 -19.69 -4.50
CA ILE A 75 4.84 -19.59 -5.85
C ILE A 75 3.73 -19.49 -6.90
N GLU A 76 2.66 -20.26 -6.76
CA GLU A 76 1.49 -20.24 -7.66
C GLU A 76 0.77 -18.89 -7.66
N ASP A 77 0.73 -18.21 -6.51
CA ASP A 77 0.10 -16.89 -6.36
C ASP A 77 0.97 -15.73 -6.90
N LEU A 78 2.25 -15.99 -7.19
CA LEU A 78 3.19 -14.97 -7.67
C LEU A 78 3.30 -14.99 -9.20
N THR A 79 3.46 -13.80 -9.79
CA THR A 79 3.70 -13.65 -11.23
C THR A 79 5.18 -13.37 -11.46
N GLY A 80 5.89 -14.21 -12.20
CA GLY A 80 7.34 -14.04 -12.40
C GLY A 80 7.90 -15.00 -13.46
N PRO A 81 9.20 -14.90 -13.77
CA PRO A 81 9.86 -15.83 -14.67
C PRO A 81 9.70 -17.26 -14.15
N CYS A 82 9.41 -18.20 -15.06
CA CYS A 82 9.32 -19.61 -14.71
C CYS A 82 10.65 -20.09 -14.11
N PRO A 83 10.66 -20.99 -13.12
CA PRO A 83 11.88 -21.50 -12.49
C PRO A 83 12.92 -22.07 -13.48
N GLY A 84 12.48 -22.46 -14.68
CA GLY A 84 13.33 -22.99 -15.76
C GLY A 84 14.08 -21.93 -16.59
N ASP A 85 13.75 -20.64 -16.46
CA ASP A 85 14.35 -19.56 -17.26
C ASP A 85 15.51 -18.83 -16.54
N LEU A 86 15.81 -19.21 -15.28
CA LEU A 86 16.75 -18.51 -14.41
C LEU A 86 18.11 -19.24 -14.31
N LEU A 87 18.74 -19.47 -15.46
CA LEU A 87 20.08 -20.05 -15.54
C LEU A 87 21.18 -18.99 -15.31
N ASP A 88 21.19 -18.32 -14.16
CA ASP A 88 22.42 -17.81 -13.47
C ASP A 88 22.10 -16.88 -12.27
N ASP A 89 20.94 -16.22 -12.22
CA ASP A 89 20.70 -15.13 -11.26
C ASP A 89 20.52 -15.53 -9.78
N GLU A 90 21.38 -15.06 -8.88
CA GLU A 90 21.28 -15.27 -7.41
C GLU A 90 20.01 -14.65 -6.80
N VAL A 91 19.47 -13.60 -7.45
CA VAL A 91 18.25 -12.90 -7.05
C VAL A 91 17.16 -13.09 -8.10
N VAL A 92 15.99 -13.51 -7.65
CA VAL A 92 14.78 -13.66 -8.46
C VAL A 92 13.84 -12.50 -8.17
N GLU A 93 13.39 -11.81 -9.21
CA GLU A 93 12.36 -10.77 -9.11
C GLU A 93 10.98 -11.35 -9.40
N VAL A 94 10.12 -11.40 -8.38
CA VAL A 94 8.74 -11.87 -8.52
C VAL A 94 7.74 -10.76 -8.28
N ARG A 95 6.55 -10.85 -8.85
CA ARG A 95 5.52 -9.81 -8.75
C ARG A 95 4.30 -10.34 -8.02
N LEU A 96 3.73 -9.47 -7.21
CA LEU A 96 2.45 -9.73 -6.59
C LEU A 96 1.31 -9.37 -7.56
N PRO A 97 0.21 -10.14 -7.58
CA PRO A 97 -1.00 -9.74 -8.25
C PRO A 97 -1.52 -8.40 -7.71
N PHE A 98 -1.72 -7.43 -8.61
CA PHE A 98 -2.07 -6.06 -8.22
C PHE A 98 -3.48 -6.00 -7.61
N LEU A 99 -3.57 -5.71 -6.30
CA LEU A 99 -4.82 -5.54 -5.55
C LEU A 99 -5.85 -6.66 -5.76
N ASP A 100 -5.39 -7.88 -6.02
CA ASP A 100 -6.19 -9.09 -6.26
C ASP A 100 -7.22 -9.40 -5.16
N TRP A 101 -6.95 -8.93 -3.94
CA TRP A 101 -7.85 -9.01 -2.79
C TRP A 101 -9.04 -8.03 -2.84
N LEU A 102 -9.04 -7.05 -3.75
CA LEU A 102 -10.13 -6.11 -3.97
C LEU A 102 -11.02 -6.48 -5.17
N PRO A 103 -12.31 -6.13 -5.14
CA PRO A 103 -13.19 -6.17 -6.31
C PRO A 103 -12.62 -5.42 -7.53
N ALA A 104 -12.91 -5.93 -8.73
CA ALA A 104 -12.39 -5.40 -10.00
C ALA A 104 -12.54 -3.88 -10.16
N ALA A 105 -13.73 -3.34 -9.85
CA ALA A 105 -13.98 -1.90 -9.95
C ALA A 105 -13.02 -1.04 -9.10
N HIS A 106 -12.61 -1.53 -7.92
CA HIS A 106 -11.63 -0.84 -7.08
C HIS A 106 -10.22 -0.96 -7.65
N ARG A 107 -9.86 -2.10 -8.24
CA ARG A 107 -8.58 -2.29 -8.92
C ARG A 107 -8.43 -1.35 -10.11
N ASP A 108 -9.47 -1.21 -10.92
CA ASP A 108 -9.48 -0.29 -12.07
C ASP A 108 -9.35 1.17 -11.64
N ARG A 109 -9.99 1.52 -10.52
CA ARG A 109 -9.91 2.85 -9.93
C ARG A 109 -8.50 3.14 -9.39
N ALA A 110 -7.88 2.19 -8.69
CA ALA A 110 -6.50 2.28 -8.23
C ALA A 110 -5.51 2.40 -9.39
N ALA A 111 -5.71 1.62 -10.45
CA ALA A 111 -4.85 1.65 -11.64
C ALA A 111 -4.89 3.02 -12.34
N ARG A 112 -6.08 3.63 -12.46
CA ARG A 112 -6.23 5.00 -12.96
C ARG A 112 -5.53 6.02 -12.06
N PHE A 113 -5.74 5.95 -10.75
CA PHE A 113 -5.07 6.84 -9.81
C PHE A 113 -3.54 6.74 -9.88
N LEU A 114 -2.99 5.54 -10.04
CA LEU A 114 -1.55 5.34 -10.23
C LEU A 114 -1.06 6.00 -11.53
N ALA A 115 -1.75 5.79 -12.65
CA ALA A 115 -1.39 6.41 -13.93
C ALA A 115 -1.45 7.95 -13.87
N ASP A 116 -2.46 8.50 -13.20
CA ASP A 116 -2.58 9.95 -12.97
C ASP A 116 -1.44 10.46 -12.08
N SER A 117 -1.07 9.71 -11.05
CA SER A 117 0.03 10.04 -10.15
C SER A 117 1.39 10.00 -10.87
N ASP A 118 1.63 8.98 -11.70
CA ASP A 118 2.84 8.88 -12.54
C ASP A 118 2.91 10.06 -13.51
N THR A 119 1.78 10.44 -14.12
CA THR A 119 1.70 11.61 -15.00
C THR A 119 2.02 12.90 -14.25
N ALA A 120 1.54 13.07 -13.02
CA ALA A 120 1.86 14.24 -12.19
C ALA A 120 3.35 14.30 -11.83
N LEU A 121 3.92 13.17 -11.43
CA LEU A 121 5.34 13.05 -11.07
C LEU A 121 6.28 13.28 -12.25
N SER A 122 5.90 12.86 -13.46
CA SER A 122 6.72 13.10 -14.66
C SER A 122 6.76 14.58 -15.08
N ARG A 123 5.78 15.39 -14.65
CA ARG A 123 5.63 16.80 -15.06
C ARG A 123 5.98 17.81 -13.98
N THR A 124 6.02 17.37 -12.72
CA THR A 124 6.19 18.25 -11.56
C THR A 124 7.38 17.79 -10.72
N PRO A 125 8.37 18.66 -10.47
CA PRO A 125 9.45 18.34 -9.55
C PRO A 125 8.94 17.90 -8.17
N LEU A 126 9.55 16.85 -7.61
CA LEU A 126 9.14 16.26 -6.34
C LEU A 126 9.02 17.27 -5.19
N ALA A 127 9.89 18.28 -5.16
CA ALA A 127 9.91 19.34 -4.15
C ALA A 127 8.64 20.22 -4.12
N LEU A 128 7.85 20.22 -5.20
CA LEU A 128 6.60 20.99 -5.30
C LEU A 128 5.35 20.15 -5.03
N LEU A 129 5.51 18.84 -4.80
CA LEU A 129 4.41 17.92 -4.58
C LEU A 129 4.20 17.68 -3.08
N PRO A 130 2.94 17.45 -2.64
CA PRO A 130 2.67 17.09 -1.26
C PRO A 130 3.29 15.72 -0.93
N PRO A 131 3.72 15.47 0.32
CA PRO A 131 4.35 14.20 0.70
C PRO A 131 3.43 12.98 0.54
N LEU A 132 2.10 13.20 0.50
CA LEU A 132 1.08 12.20 0.24
C LEU A 132 0.18 12.70 -0.90
N MET A 133 0.17 12.00 -2.03
CA MET A 133 -0.85 12.16 -3.05
C MET A 133 -2.03 11.25 -2.70
N VAL A 134 -3.25 11.77 -2.78
CA VAL A 134 -4.46 10.99 -2.50
C VAL A 134 -5.41 11.11 -3.68
N GLU A 135 -6.09 10.01 -3.98
CA GLU A 135 -7.20 9.96 -4.92
C GLU A 135 -8.20 11.08 -4.63
N LYS A 136 -8.66 11.79 -5.67
CA LYS A 136 -9.68 12.84 -5.52
C LYS A 136 -11.05 12.23 -5.21
N LYS A 137 -11.87 12.91 -4.39
CA LYS A 137 -13.29 12.51 -4.23
C LYS A 137 -13.99 12.75 -5.58
N HIS A 138 -14.82 11.80 -5.99
CA HIS A 138 -15.69 11.93 -7.15
C HIS A 138 -17.12 11.60 -6.73
N ASP A 139 -18.08 12.37 -7.23
CA ASP A 139 -19.49 12.12 -6.95
C ASP A 139 -19.91 10.77 -7.55
N GLY A 140 -20.75 10.03 -6.82
CA GLY A 140 -21.22 8.70 -7.22
C GLY A 140 -20.21 7.56 -7.01
N VAL A 141 -19.01 7.84 -6.48
CA VAL A 141 -18.02 6.81 -6.13
C VAL A 141 -18.06 6.53 -4.62
N PRO A 142 -18.00 5.25 -4.18
CA PRO A 142 -17.96 4.92 -2.76
C PRO A 142 -16.80 5.62 -2.05
N PRO A 143 -17.02 6.14 -0.82
CA PRO A 143 -16.00 6.88 -0.08
C PRO A 143 -14.83 6.00 0.38
N SER A 144 -15.01 4.67 0.43
CA SER A 144 -14.00 3.67 0.82
C SER A 144 -13.95 2.54 -0.22
N PRO A 145 -12.78 1.93 -0.49
CA PRO A 145 -11.45 2.37 -0.06
C PRO A 145 -11.04 3.70 -0.70
N ARG A 146 -9.94 4.28 -0.24
CA ARG A 146 -9.24 5.41 -0.87
C ARG A 146 -7.83 5.00 -1.23
N PHE A 147 -7.35 5.47 -2.38
CA PHE A 147 -5.98 5.20 -2.81
C PHE A 147 -5.07 6.40 -2.56
N ALA A 148 -3.84 6.13 -2.14
CA ALA A 148 -2.84 7.16 -1.96
C ALA A 148 -1.44 6.66 -2.31
N ARG A 149 -0.52 7.60 -2.51
CA ARG A 149 0.88 7.35 -2.80
C ARG A 149 1.75 8.29 -1.98
N ARG A 150 2.65 7.73 -1.18
CA ARG A 150 3.71 8.43 -0.47
C ARG A 150 4.80 8.78 -1.47
N LEU A 151 5.14 10.07 -1.52
CA LEU A 151 6.17 10.58 -2.42
C LEU A 151 7.53 10.73 -1.75
N VAL A 152 7.52 10.94 -0.42
CA VAL A 152 8.73 11.15 0.37
C VAL A 152 8.80 10.06 1.44
N PRO A 153 9.83 9.20 1.42
CA PRO A 153 10.06 8.22 2.48
C PRO A 153 10.11 8.90 3.85
N ASN A 154 9.51 8.27 4.87
CA ASN A 154 9.53 8.74 6.27
C ASN A 154 8.85 10.09 6.57
N ALA A 155 8.28 10.80 5.58
CA ALA A 155 7.56 12.05 5.83
C ALA A 155 6.26 11.85 6.63
N LEU A 156 5.67 10.65 6.52
CA LEU A 156 4.43 10.26 7.18
C LEU A 156 4.72 9.21 8.26
N THR A 157 4.88 9.67 9.49
CA THR A 157 4.86 8.80 10.66
C THR A 157 3.47 8.15 10.80
N ALA A 158 3.38 7.06 11.57
CA ALA A 158 2.09 6.40 11.84
C ALA A 158 1.02 7.39 12.34
N GLY A 159 1.38 8.27 13.29
CA GLY A 159 0.45 9.30 13.80
C GLY A 159 -0.02 10.29 12.74
N ARG A 160 0.86 10.72 11.82
CA ARG A 160 0.48 11.60 10.71
C ARG A 160 -0.43 10.89 9.71
N LEU A 161 -0.19 9.61 9.48
CA LEU A 161 -1.02 8.81 8.59
C LEU A 161 -2.42 8.59 9.19
N THR A 162 -2.52 8.33 10.50
CA THR A 162 -3.80 8.28 11.22
C THR A 162 -4.59 9.58 11.05
N ALA A 163 -3.97 10.73 11.31
CA ALA A 163 -4.62 12.03 11.15
C ALA A 163 -5.07 12.29 9.70
N ALA A 164 -4.26 11.86 8.71
CA ALA A 164 -4.63 11.97 7.30
C ALA A 164 -5.87 11.11 6.98
N VAL A 165 -5.96 9.89 7.51
CA VAL A 165 -7.15 9.04 7.30
C VAL A 165 -8.38 9.65 7.97
N GLU A 166 -8.27 10.13 9.21
CA GLU A 166 -9.39 10.82 9.89
C GLU A 166 -9.90 12.01 9.05
N HIS A 167 -8.98 12.82 8.51
CA HIS A 167 -9.32 13.93 7.64
C HIS A 167 -9.99 13.48 6.33
N LEU A 168 -9.43 12.47 5.65
CA LEU A 168 -9.94 11.99 4.35
C LEU A 168 -11.36 11.41 4.45
N PHE A 169 -11.68 10.77 5.56
CA PHE A 169 -12.95 10.08 5.79
C PHE A 169 -13.92 10.85 6.70
N ALA A 170 -13.56 12.05 7.17
CA ALA A 170 -14.48 12.91 7.92
C ALA A 170 -15.75 13.21 7.10
N THR A 171 -16.91 12.99 7.71
CA THR A 171 -18.23 13.32 7.16
C THR A 171 -18.57 14.78 7.50
N GLY A 172 -18.50 15.67 6.50
CA GLY A 172 -18.92 17.07 6.60
C GLY A 172 -17.84 18.07 6.17
N PRO A 173 -18.20 19.34 5.90
CA PRO A 173 -17.22 20.41 5.75
C PRO A 173 -16.49 20.55 7.09
N GLN A 174 -15.19 20.26 7.11
CA GLN A 174 -14.38 20.60 8.27
C GLN A 174 -14.29 22.11 8.33
N GLU A 175 -14.96 22.72 9.31
CA GLU A 175 -14.65 24.09 9.69
C GLU A 175 -13.18 24.11 10.09
N CYS A 176 -12.35 24.72 9.24
CA CYS A 176 -10.99 25.10 9.60
C CYS A 176 -11.09 26.00 10.82
N THR A 177 -11.00 25.42 12.01
CA THR A 177 -10.75 26.16 13.24
C THR A 177 -9.29 26.59 13.20
N ALA A 178 -8.98 27.53 12.31
CA ALA A 178 -7.89 28.45 12.55
C ALA A 178 -8.24 29.13 13.88
N ARG A 179 -7.66 28.61 14.97
CA ARG A 179 -7.60 29.33 16.23
C ARG A 179 -6.83 30.61 15.95
N SER A 180 -7.53 31.65 15.51
CA SER A 180 -7.11 33.02 15.69
C SER A 180 -6.96 33.19 17.19
N HIS A 181 -5.73 33.13 17.71
CA HIS A 181 -5.42 33.67 19.02
C HIS A 181 -5.70 35.16 18.97
N PRO A 182 -6.70 35.69 19.72
CA PRO A 182 -6.80 37.10 19.96
C PRO A 182 -6.01 37.39 21.25
N GLY A 183 -4.82 37.94 21.10
CA GLY A 183 -4.02 38.44 22.22
C GLY A 183 -2.65 38.83 21.71
N ASP A 184 -2.14 40.03 21.89
CA ASP A 184 -2.61 41.14 22.71
C ASP A 184 -1.88 42.38 22.18
N VAL A 185 -2.62 43.41 21.73
CA VAL A 185 -2.04 44.73 21.44
C VAL A 185 -2.28 45.57 22.67
N THR A 186 -1.32 45.54 23.60
CA THR A 186 -1.23 46.55 24.64
C THR A 186 -0.35 47.70 24.14
N ARG A 187 -0.89 48.90 24.30
CA ARG A 187 -0.36 50.21 23.89
C ARG A 187 0.93 50.58 24.61
#